data_AF-A0A2I1CXR0-F1
#
_entry.id   AF-A0A2I1CXR0-F1
#
_cell.length_a   1.000
_cell.length_b   1.000
_cell.length_c   1.000
_cell.angle_alpha   90.00
_cell.angle_beta   90.00
_cell.angle_gamma   90.00
#
_symmetry.space_group_name_H-M   'P 1'
#
loop_
_entity.id
_entity.type
_entity.pdbx_description
1 polymer ?
#
loop_
_entity_poly.entity_id
_entity_poly.type
_entity_poly.pdbx_seq_one_letter_code
_entity_poly.pdbx_strand_id
1 'polypeptide(L)'
;MLYIPCHNDGAAHLAIRDISSQYAAATGKLAFGSSQYVVVLGLMLKPRSDATDSTSVPVSYEVDLNGLGDGEPIVGSVRSHAASPAREVKLQSHHLYDNEWNLRHGYYPRSYISRPLLGHPRWHLQTPYFSFRIPDDSSTFEWQIHPSQQGRMRYTLVRRAASDQQQQQVSDSDIQAIYYHIGVGTSLSLSYSEGVLLLPTGQDSVRESLVVASALAMLRRLRELHGGNDKRGTGTKKKSRLGAMKGLFGKE
;
A
#
# COMPACT_ATOMS: atom_id res chain seq x y z
N MET A 1 1.02 -16.78 -3.25
CA MET A 1 1.08 -15.84 -2.11
C MET A 1 2.33 -15.03 -2.26
N LEU A 2 2.26 -13.71 -2.17
CA LEU A 2 3.38 -12.86 -2.54
C LEU A 2 4.02 -12.21 -1.31
N TYR A 3 5.33 -12.25 -1.22
CA TYR A 3 6.10 -11.49 -0.23
C TYR A 3 6.48 -10.13 -0.82
N ILE A 4 6.10 -9.07 -0.12
CA ILE A 4 6.51 -7.70 -0.41
C ILE A 4 7.67 -7.37 0.53
N PRO A 5 8.90 -7.18 0.01
CA PRO A 5 10.06 -6.91 0.84
C PRO A 5 9.95 -5.58 1.57
N CYS A 6 10.72 -5.45 2.66
CA CYS A 6 10.82 -4.19 3.39
C CYS A 6 11.30 -3.06 2.46
N HIS A 7 10.51 -2.00 2.36
CA HIS A 7 10.81 -0.85 1.52
C HIS A 7 10.28 0.45 2.11
N ASN A 8 10.91 1.55 1.74
CA ASN A 8 10.54 2.91 2.09
C ASN A 8 10.45 3.76 0.82
N ASP A 9 10.30 5.08 0.98
CA ASP A 9 10.17 5.98 -0.16
C ASP A 9 11.47 6.15 -0.98
N GLY A 10 12.60 5.65 -0.48
CA GLY A 10 13.86 5.62 -1.24
C GLY A 10 14.05 4.37 -2.10
N ALA A 11 13.16 3.37 -2.02
CA ALA A 11 13.29 2.15 -2.78
C ALA A 11 12.90 2.37 -4.26
N ALA A 12 13.89 2.28 -5.15
CA ALA A 12 13.68 2.42 -6.59
C ALA A 12 13.27 1.11 -7.26
N HIS A 13 13.66 -0.04 -6.70
CA HIS A 13 13.38 -1.36 -7.25
C HIS A 13 12.93 -2.33 -6.16
N LEU A 14 11.90 -3.13 -6.43
CA LEU A 14 11.41 -4.19 -5.54
C LEU A 14 11.22 -5.50 -6.31
N ALA A 15 11.76 -6.58 -5.75
CA ALA A 15 11.50 -7.94 -6.21
C ALA A 15 10.46 -8.62 -5.31
N ILE A 16 9.26 -8.81 -5.83
CA ILE A 16 8.16 -9.53 -5.14
C ILE A 16 8.24 -11.00 -5.51
N ARG A 17 8.21 -11.87 -4.51
CA ARG A 17 8.47 -13.32 -4.67
C ARG A 17 7.27 -14.14 -4.20
N ASP A 18 7.00 -15.25 -4.88
CA ASP A 18 5.96 -16.20 -4.46
C ASP A 18 6.47 -17.09 -3.32
N ILE A 19 5.91 -16.88 -2.13
CA ILE A 19 6.24 -17.60 -0.91
C ILE A 19 5.19 -18.64 -0.52
N SER A 20 4.35 -19.10 -1.45
CA SER A 20 3.24 -20.01 -1.14
C SER A 20 3.68 -21.25 -0.35
N SER A 21 4.79 -21.88 -0.73
CA SER A 21 5.31 -23.07 -0.05
C SER A 21 5.80 -22.76 1.37
N GLN A 22 6.55 -21.67 1.56
CA GLN A 22 7.09 -21.26 2.85
C GLN A 22 5.97 -20.84 3.79
N TYR A 23 5.02 -20.07 3.27
CA TYR A 23 3.83 -19.67 4.01
C TYR A 23 3.03 -20.89 4.46
N ALA A 24 2.74 -21.83 3.55
CA ALA A 24 1.95 -23.01 3.88
C ALA A 24 2.62 -23.88 4.96
N ALA A 25 3.94 -24.03 4.87
CA ALA A 25 4.74 -24.76 5.87
C ALA A 25 4.75 -24.05 7.23
N ALA A 26 4.81 -22.72 7.25
CA ALA A 26 4.85 -21.93 8.48
C ALA A 26 3.48 -21.86 9.15
N THR A 27 2.43 -21.43 8.43
CA THR A 27 1.13 -21.13 9.03
C THR A 27 0.28 -22.36 9.30
N GLY A 28 0.49 -23.46 8.57
CA GLY A 28 -0.19 -24.74 8.80
C GLY A 28 -1.71 -24.60 8.98
N LYS A 29 -2.20 -25.03 10.16
CA LYS A 29 -3.63 -24.98 10.56
C LYS A 29 -3.98 -23.78 11.45
N LEU A 30 -3.09 -22.79 11.59
CA LEU A 30 -3.33 -21.66 12.48
C LEU A 30 -4.55 -20.85 12.03
N ALA A 31 -5.36 -20.44 13.01
CA ALA A 31 -6.47 -19.55 12.75
C ALA A 31 -5.95 -18.22 12.20
N PHE A 32 -6.51 -17.84 11.06
CA PHE A 32 -6.12 -16.64 10.34
C PHE A 32 -6.32 -15.38 11.20
N GLY A 33 -5.31 -14.52 11.25
CA GLY A 33 -5.36 -13.29 12.05
C GLY A 33 -5.20 -13.48 13.56
N SER A 34 -5.02 -14.72 14.05
CA SER A 34 -4.69 -14.97 15.46
C SER A 34 -3.31 -14.39 15.83
N SER A 35 -3.07 -14.15 17.12
CA SER A 35 -1.76 -13.68 17.60
C SER A 35 -0.62 -14.64 17.22
N GLN A 36 -0.85 -15.95 17.33
CA GLN A 36 0.10 -16.99 16.91
C GLN A 36 0.38 -16.93 15.41
N TYR A 37 -0.65 -16.70 14.59
CA TYR A 37 -0.50 -16.54 13.14
C TYR A 37 0.40 -15.35 12.80
N VAL A 38 0.21 -14.20 13.44
CA VAL A 38 1.06 -13.02 13.23
C VAL A 38 2.51 -13.27 13.66
N VAL A 39 2.72 -13.95 14.80
CA VAL A 39 4.06 -14.30 15.28
C VAL A 39 4.78 -15.22 14.29
N VAL A 40 4.11 -16.27 13.84
CA VAL A 40 4.68 -17.23 12.88
C VAL A 40 5.03 -16.55 11.55
N LEU A 41 4.18 -15.64 11.05
CA LEU A 41 4.50 -14.85 9.87
C LEU A 41 5.73 -13.97 10.07
N GLY A 42 5.88 -13.34 11.23
CA GLY A 42 7.05 -12.52 11.55
C GLY A 42 8.35 -13.31 11.69
N LEU A 43 8.26 -14.59 12.05
CA LEU A 43 9.40 -15.50 12.20
C LEU A 43 9.73 -16.30 10.93
N MET A 44 8.88 -16.25 9.92
CA MET A 44 9.09 -16.96 8.66
C MET A 44 10.38 -16.48 7.98
N LEU A 45 11.15 -17.43 7.45
CA LEU A 45 12.37 -17.11 6.70
C LEU A 45 12.01 -16.24 5.48
N LYS A 46 12.51 -15.01 5.50
CA LYS A 46 12.26 -14.03 4.44
C LYS A 46 13.11 -14.38 3.20
N PRO A 47 12.54 -14.34 2.00
CA PRO A 47 13.31 -14.52 0.77
C PRO A 47 14.46 -13.51 0.69
N ARG A 48 15.68 -14.00 0.41
CA ARG A 48 16.87 -13.13 0.24
C ARG A 48 16.81 -12.38 -1.10
N SER A 49 17.38 -11.18 -1.15
CA SER A 49 17.43 -10.38 -2.38
C SER A 49 18.47 -10.90 -3.38
N ASP A 50 19.59 -11.46 -2.91
CA ASP A 50 20.68 -11.93 -3.76
C ASP A 50 20.36 -13.30 -4.39
N ALA A 51 20.23 -13.29 -5.71
CA ALA A 51 19.86 -14.43 -6.56
C ALA A 51 21.07 -15.33 -6.92
N THR A 52 22.09 -15.42 -6.08
CA THR A 52 23.27 -16.27 -6.33
C THR A 52 23.09 -17.70 -5.84
N ASP A 53 22.12 -17.97 -4.98
CA ASP A 53 21.79 -19.33 -4.53
C ASP A 53 20.67 -19.95 -5.38
N SER A 54 20.92 -21.17 -5.86
CA SER A 54 19.96 -22.03 -6.56
C SER A 54 18.74 -22.48 -5.71
N THR A 55 18.68 -22.04 -4.45
CA THR A 55 17.55 -22.15 -3.51
C THR A 55 16.74 -20.85 -3.39
N SER A 56 17.06 -19.82 -4.19
CA SER A 56 16.33 -18.56 -4.17
C SER A 56 14.91 -18.70 -4.74
N VAL A 57 13.93 -18.25 -3.97
CA VAL A 57 12.51 -18.22 -4.37
C VAL A 57 12.36 -17.36 -5.62
N PRO A 58 11.71 -17.80 -6.70
CA PRO A 58 11.65 -17.04 -7.95
C PRO A 58 10.97 -15.66 -7.76
N VAL A 59 11.42 -14.67 -8.55
CA VAL A 59 10.78 -13.36 -8.62
C VAL A 59 9.51 -13.50 -9.45
N SER A 60 8.37 -13.18 -8.84
CA SER A 60 7.06 -13.21 -9.50
C SER A 60 6.74 -11.86 -10.14
N TYR A 61 7.13 -10.77 -9.47
CA TYR A 61 6.98 -9.43 -9.99
C TYR A 61 8.23 -8.57 -9.75
N GLU A 62 8.61 -7.84 -10.78
CA GLU A 62 9.56 -6.73 -10.69
C GLU A 62 8.78 -5.43 -10.58
N VAL A 63 9.17 -4.58 -9.64
CA VAL A 63 8.60 -3.26 -9.47
C VAL A 63 9.71 -2.23 -9.61
N ASP A 64 9.54 -1.31 -10.54
CA ASP A 64 10.41 -0.14 -10.67
C ASP A 64 9.61 1.10 -10.28
N LEU A 65 10.19 1.96 -9.44
CA LEU A 65 9.60 3.19 -8.93
C LEU A 65 10.53 4.36 -9.29
N ASN A 66 10.06 5.22 -10.19
CA ASN A 66 10.73 6.44 -10.61
C ASN A 66 10.03 7.68 -10.05
N GLY A 67 10.71 8.84 -10.07
CA GLY A 67 10.17 10.08 -9.52
C GLY A 67 10.24 10.14 -8.00
N LEU A 68 11.42 9.82 -7.44
CA LEU A 68 11.70 9.90 -6.00
C LEU A 68 12.09 11.32 -5.53
N GLY A 69 12.07 12.31 -6.42
CA GLY A 69 12.39 13.71 -6.13
C GLY A 69 11.17 14.50 -5.64
N ASP A 70 11.42 15.54 -4.83
CA ASP A 70 10.37 16.45 -4.34
C ASP A 70 9.67 17.15 -5.52
N GLY A 71 8.35 16.94 -5.65
CA GLY A 71 7.48 17.66 -6.60
C GLY A 71 7.26 16.99 -7.96
N GLU A 72 7.99 15.91 -8.28
CA GLU A 72 7.78 15.15 -9.52
C GLU A 72 6.67 14.11 -9.35
N PRO A 73 5.84 13.86 -10.38
CA PRO A 73 4.89 12.77 -10.35
C PRO A 73 5.65 11.45 -10.26
N ILE A 74 5.27 10.63 -9.29
CA ILE A 74 5.84 9.30 -9.10
C ILE A 74 5.30 8.42 -10.20
N VAL A 75 6.20 7.78 -10.95
CA VAL A 75 5.86 6.85 -12.02
C VAL A 75 6.49 5.50 -11.69
N GLY A 76 5.68 4.48 -11.49
CA GLY A 76 6.13 3.12 -11.27
C GLY A 76 5.65 2.15 -12.34
N SER A 77 6.25 0.98 -12.38
CA SER A 77 5.82 -0.16 -13.20
C SER A 77 5.87 -1.43 -12.38
N VAL A 78 4.86 -2.29 -12.54
CA VAL A 78 4.80 -3.64 -11.99
C VAL A 78 4.80 -4.60 -13.17
N ARG A 79 5.84 -5.41 -13.31
CA ARG A 79 6.00 -6.40 -14.39
C ARG A 79 5.87 -7.81 -13.85
N SER A 80 4.95 -8.59 -14.41
CA SER A 80 4.79 -10.01 -14.06
C SER A 80 5.75 -10.89 -14.84
N HIS A 81 6.43 -11.81 -14.16
CA HIS A 81 7.25 -12.87 -14.76
C HIS A 81 6.46 -14.14 -15.08
N ALA A 82 5.24 -14.28 -14.54
CA ALA A 82 4.39 -15.45 -14.77
C ALA A 82 3.64 -15.43 -16.10
N ALA A 83 3.48 -14.24 -16.71
CA ALA A 83 2.81 -14.08 -18.00
C ALA A 83 3.82 -14.04 -19.16
N SER A 84 3.56 -14.82 -20.21
CA SER A 84 4.26 -14.69 -21.49
C SER A 84 3.26 -14.27 -22.58
N PRO A 85 3.41 -13.07 -23.20
CA PRO A 85 4.44 -12.07 -22.95
C PRO A 85 4.29 -11.38 -21.59
N ALA A 86 5.42 -10.90 -21.04
CA ALA A 86 5.45 -10.18 -19.77
C ALA A 86 4.50 -8.97 -19.81
N ARG A 87 3.63 -8.87 -18.81
CA ARG A 87 2.63 -7.81 -18.70
C ARG A 87 3.09 -6.75 -17.72
N GLU A 88 2.88 -5.48 -18.06
CA GLU A 88 3.28 -4.32 -17.27
C GLU A 88 2.07 -3.47 -16.89
N VAL A 89 1.89 -3.25 -15.58
CA VAL A 89 0.96 -2.26 -15.02
C VAL A 89 1.76 -1.02 -14.62
N LYS A 90 1.41 0.13 -15.16
CA LYS A 90 2.01 1.42 -14.79
C LYS A 90 1.23 2.08 -13.66
N LEU A 91 1.98 2.56 -12.69
CA LEU A 91 1.54 3.36 -11.55
C LEU A 91 1.90 4.81 -11.84
N GLN A 92 0.97 5.74 -11.70
CA GLN A 92 1.27 7.16 -11.82
C GLN A 92 0.54 7.96 -10.74
N SER A 93 1.28 8.69 -9.90
CA SER A 93 0.69 9.70 -9.02
C SER A 93 0.37 10.97 -9.81
N HIS A 94 -0.71 11.66 -9.46
CA HIS A 94 -1.06 12.92 -10.07
C HIS A 94 -1.21 14.00 -9.01
N HIS A 95 -0.41 15.06 -9.12
CA HIS A 95 -0.40 16.16 -8.16
C HIS A 95 -1.47 17.24 -8.41
N LEU A 96 -2.25 17.17 -9.51
CA LEU A 96 -3.26 18.22 -9.81
C LEU A 96 -4.33 18.35 -8.70
N TYR A 97 -4.61 17.26 -8.00
CA TYR A 97 -5.29 17.24 -6.72
C TYR A 97 -4.47 16.34 -5.81
N ASP A 98 -4.10 16.82 -4.63
CA ASP A 98 -3.03 16.34 -3.73
C ASP A 98 -3.11 14.85 -3.26
N ASN A 99 -3.97 14.01 -3.86
CA ASN A 99 -4.39 12.72 -3.31
C ASN A 99 -4.82 11.64 -4.33
N GLU A 100 -4.63 11.81 -5.64
CA GLU A 100 -5.11 10.82 -6.64
C GLU A 100 -3.98 10.00 -7.28
N TRP A 101 -4.07 8.67 -7.15
CA TRP A 101 -3.22 7.73 -7.86
C TRP A 101 -3.96 7.12 -9.05
N ASN A 102 -3.26 6.97 -10.15
CA ASN A 102 -3.78 6.37 -11.37
C ASN A 102 -3.06 5.07 -11.68
N LEU A 103 -3.82 3.98 -11.80
CA LEU A 103 -3.32 2.71 -12.33
C LEU A 103 -3.64 2.65 -13.83
N ARG A 104 -2.66 2.24 -14.64
CA ARG A 104 -2.81 2.07 -16.09
C ARG A 104 -2.29 0.71 -16.50
N HIS A 105 -3.06 -0.04 -17.27
CA HIS A 105 -2.64 -1.32 -17.84
C HIS A 105 -2.90 -1.31 -19.35
N GLY A 106 -1.82 -1.32 -20.14
CA GLY A 106 -1.90 -1.26 -21.61
C GLY A 106 -2.63 -0.01 -22.14
N TYR A 107 -3.52 -0.22 -23.12
CA TYR A 107 -4.33 0.82 -23.78
C TYR A 107 -5.68 1.10 -23.09
N TYR A 108 -6.05 0.32 -22.06
CA TYR A 108 -7.35 0.41 -21.40
C TYR A 108 -7.32 1.36 -20.19
N PRO A 109 -8.47 1.99 -19.83
CA PRO A 109 -8.48 3.24 -19.07
C PRO A 109 -7.94 3.19 -17.63
N ARG A 110 -7.82 4.42 -17.14
CA ARG A 110 -7.35 4.90 -15.84
C ARG A 110 -8.22 4.39 -14.68
N SER A 111 -7.65 3.66 -13.74
CA SER A 111 -8.26 3.43 -12.42
C SER A 111 -7.81 4.52 -11.45
N TYR A 112 -8.73 5.12 -10.71
CA TYR A 112 -8.43 6.18 -9.74
C TYR A 112 -8.47 5.61 -8.33
N ILE A 113 -7.45 5.89 -7.52
CA ILE A 113 -7.51 5.62 -6.09
C ILE A 113 -8.17 6.81 -5.39
N SER A 114 -9.36 6.62 -4.81
CA SER A 114 -10.10 7.69 -4.11
C SER A 114 -9.79 7.74 -2.60
N ARG A 115 -10.13 8.87 -1.96
CA ARG A 115 -9.85 9.21 -0.56
C ARG A 115 -10.54 8.28 0.46
N PRO A 116 -10.12 8.29 1.74
CA PRO A 116 -10.95 7.83 2.85
C PRO A 116 -12.39 8.28 2.72
N LEU A 117 -13.33 7.32 2.75
CA LEU A 117 -14.70 7.61 3.14
C LEU A 117 -14.69 8.10 4.59
N LEU A 118 -15.39 9.22 4.85
CA LEU A 118 -15.54 9.81 6.17
C LEU A 118 -16.24 8.81 7.11
N GLY A 119 -15.46 8.29 8.08
CA GLY A 119 -15.85 7.78 9.39
C GLY A 119 -17.06 6.84 9.50
N HIS A 120 -16.80 5.56 9.82
CA HIS A 120 -17.80 4.76 10.53
C HIS A 120 -17.94 5.28 11.97
N PRO A 121 -19.16 5.49 12.50
CA PRO A 121 -19.40 6.14 13.79
C PRO A 121 -18.92 5.35 15.02
N ARG A 122 -18.40 4.13 14.85
CA ARG A 122 -17.91 3.26 15.93
C ARG A 122 -16.39 3.19 16.08
N TRP A 123 -15.62 3.77 15.17
CA TRP A 123 -14.16 3.71 15.19
C TRP A 123 -13.57 5.10 14.99
N HIS A 124 -13.03 5.69 16.06
CA HIS A 124 -12.37 7.00 16.04
C HIS A 124 -11.04 7.02 15.24
N LEU A 125 -10.74 5.97 14.47
CA LEU A 125 -9.61 5.93 13.55
C LEU A 125 -10.14 6.24 12.15
N GLN A 126 -9.89 7.47 11.68
CA GLN A 126 -10.06 7.86 10.27
C GLN A 126 -9.02 7.11 9.44
N THR A 127 -9.28 5.84 9.13
CA THR A 127 -8.37 5.05 8.31
C THR A 127 -8.67 5.30 6.84
N PRO A 128 -7.67 5.68 6.03
CA PRO A 128 -7.86 5.86 4.60
C PRO A 128 -8.33 4.55 3.96
N TYR A 129 -9.51 4.59 3.37
CA TYR A 129 -9.93 3.63 2.37
C TYR A 129 -9.27 4.00 1.05
N PHE A 130 -8.80 2.98 0.34
CA PHE A 130 -8.19 3.12 -0.98
C PHE A 130 -9.02 2.34 -1.95
N SER A 131 -9.81 3.04 -2.78
CA SER A 131 -10.70 2.37 -3.72
C SER A 131 -10.36 2.69 -5.16
N PHE A 132 -10.44 1.69 -6.03
CA PHE A 132 -10.20 1.83 -7.45
C PHE A 132 -11.27 1.12 -8.28
N ARG A 133 -11.37 1.50 -9.56
CA ARG A 133 -12.31 0.90 -10.51
C ARG A 133 -11.55 0.39 -11.72
N ILE A 134 -11.89 -0.81 -12.16
CA ILE A 134 -11.35 -1.36 -13.40
C ILE A 134 -12.30 -0.88 -14.52
N PRO A 135 -11.80 -0.28 -15.60
CA PRO A 135 -12.64 0.01 -16.75
C PRO A 135 -13.28 -1.28 -17.26
N ASP A 136 -14.54 -1.20 -17.67
CA ASP A 136 -15.37 -2.35 -18.08
C ASP A 136 -15.88 -3.23 -16.92
N ASP A 137 -15.49 -2.97 -15.67
CA ASP A 137 -16.13 -3.52 -14.48
C ASP A 137 -16.94 -2.43 -13.77
N SER A 138 -18.25 -2.66 -13.55
CA SER A 138 -19.09 -1.75 -12.77
C SER A 138 -18.77 -1.79 -11.27
N SER A 139 -17.87 -2.68 -10.85
CA SER A 139 -17.48 -2.86 -9.46
C SER A 139 -16.43 -1.84 -9.02
N THR A 140 -16.53 -1.43 -7.75
CA THR A 140 -15.49 -0.68 -7.06
C THR A 140 -14.72 -1.63 -6.14
N PHE A 141 -13.41 -1.62 -6.24
CA PHE A 141 -12.53 -2.39 -5.38
C PHE A 141 -12.02 -1.49 -4.28
N GLU A 142 -12.01 -1.93 -3.03
CA GLU A 142 -11.66 -1.09 -1.88
C GLU A 142 -10.79 -1.84 -0.88
N TRP A 143 -9.62 -1.27 -0.55
CA TRP A 143 -8.82 -1.71 0.58
C TRP A 143 -9.42 -1.21 1.89
N GLN A 144 -9.88 -2.15 2.71
CA GLN A 144 -10.56 -1.92 3.98
C GLN A 144 -9.76 -2.50 5.15
N ILE A 145 -9.93 -1.93 6.34
CA ILE A 145 -9.38 -2.46 7.58
C ILE A 145 -10.54 -2.98 8.43
N HIS A 146 -10.42 -4.20 8.96
CA HIS A 146 -11.42 -4.80 9.85
C HIS A 146 -10.79 -5.21 11.19
N PRO A 147 -10.41 -4.24 12.06
CA PRO A 147 -9.63 -4.52 13.26
C PRO A 147 -10.35 -5.46 14.25
N SER A 148 -11.68 -5.36 14.34
CA SER A 148 -12.50 -6.12 15.28
C SER A 148 -12.70 -7.59 14.91
N GLN A 149 -12.46 -7.96 13.65
CA GLN A 149 -12.69 -9.32 13.15
C GLN A 149 -11.38 -10.03 12.78
N GLN A 150 -10.33 -9.28 12.41
CA GLN A 150 -9.22 -9.84 11.63
C GLN A 150 -7.82 -9.36 12.05
N GLY A 151 -7.72 -8.63 13.18
CA GLY A 151 -6.45 -8.15 13.73
C GLY A 151 -6.01 -6.78 13.19
N ARG A 152 -5.08 -6.12 13.91
CA ARG A 152 -4.74 -4.69 13.74
C ARG A 152 -3.80 -4.37 12.57
N MET A 153 -3.26 -5.37 11.86
CA MET A 153 -2.16 -5.20 10.89
C MET A 153 -2.50 -5.75 9.50
N ARG A 154 -3.76 -5.60 9.07
CA ARG A 154 -4.29 -6.19 7.83
C ARG A 154 -5.12 -5.20 7.03
N TYR A 155 -4.92 -5.21 5.72
CA TYR A 155 -5.84 -4.63 4.74
C TYR A 155 -6.49 -5.74 3.91
N THR A 156 -7.80 -5.66 3.72
CA THR A 156 -8.58 -6.59 2.88
C THR A 156 -9.07 -5.82 1.67
N LEU A 157 -8.74 -6.29 0.47
CA LEU A 157 -9.32 -5.77 -0.76
C LEU A 157 -10.67 -6.43 -1.00
N VAL A 158 -11.72 -5.62 -1.04
CA VAL A 158 -13.10 -6.08 -1.23
C VAL A 158 -13.63 -5.55 -2.55
N ARG A 159 -14.29 -6.41 -3.34
CA ARG A 159 -15.07 -6.01 -4.52
C ARG A 159 -16.48 -5.61 -4.07
N ARG A 160 -16.91 -4.40 -4.42
CA ARG A 160 -18.28 -3.90 -4.21
C ARG A 160 -18.95 -3.70 -5.56
N ALA A 161 -20.03 -4.43 -5.82
CA ALA A 161 -20.87 -4.15 -6.98
C ALA A 161 -21.56 -2.79 -6.82
N ALA A 162 -21.91 -2.14 -7.94
CA ALA A 162 -22.59 -0.83 -7.91
C ALA A 162 -23.93 -0.86 -7.13
N SER A 163 -24.60 -2.02 -7.06
CA SER A 163 -25.83 -2.26 -6.31
C SER A 163 -25.64 -2.41 -4.80
N ASP A 164 -24.43 -2.74 -4.34
CA ASP A 164 -24.21 -3.26 -2.98
C ASP A 164 -23.60 -2.22 -2.04
N GLN A 165 -23.68 -0.93 -2.39
CA GLN A 165 -23.11 0.16 -1.60
C GLN A 165 -23.70 0.27 -0.17
N GLN A 166 -24.81 -0.42 0.11
CA GLN A 166 -25.49 -0.42 1.41
C GLN A 166 -25.27 -1.70 2.25
N GLN A 167 -24.65 -2.76 1.71
CA GLN A 167 -24.42 -3.98 2.48
C GLN A 167 -23.20 -3.81 3.40
N GLN A 168 -23.40 -4.08 4.69
CA GLN A 168 -22.38 -3.95 5.74
C GLN A 168 -21.56 -5.23 5.95
N GLN A 169 -22.02 -6.36 5.42
CA GLN A 169 -21.37 -7.65 5.62
C GLN A 169 -20.63 -8.06 4.35
N VAL A 170 -19.30 -8.08 4.43
CA VAL A 170 -18.42 -8.56 3.34
C VAL A 170 -18.52 -10.08 3.30
N SER A 171 -18.92 -10.63 2.15
CA SER A 171 -18.85 -12.06 1.90
C SER A 171 -17.41 -12.47 1.59
N ASP A 172 -17.02 -13.70 1.92
CA ASP A 172 -15.71 -14.24 1.53
C ASP A 172 -15.52 -14.25 0.01
N SER A 173 -16.61 -14.36 -0.76
CA SER A 173 -16.60 -14.25 -2.23
C SER A 173 -16.18 -12.86 -2.75
N ASP A 174 -16.34 -11.83 -1.91
CA ASP A 174 -16.05 -10.45 -2.30
C ASP A 174 -14.59 -10.10 -2.02
N ILE A 175 -13.89 -10.91 -1.22
CA ILE A 175 -12.49 -10.72 -0.87
C ILE A 175 -11.61 -11.05 -2.09
N GLN A 176 -10.93 -10.04 -2.60
CA GLN A 176 -10.06 -10.16 -3.77
C GLN A 176 -8.58 -10.26 -3.40
N ALA A 177 -8.19 -9.78 -2.22
CA ALA A 177 -6.83 -9.88 -1.72
C ALA A 177 -6.76 -9.53 -0.23
N ILE A 178 -5.70 -9.97 0.42
CA ILE A 178 -5.43 -9.62 1.82
C ILE A 178 -3.96 -9.28 1.97
N TYR A 179 -3.64 -8.08 2.40
CA TYR A 179 -2.28 -7.69 2.79
C TYR A 179 -2.13 -7.78 4.31
N TYR A 180 -1.15 -8.55 4.78
CA TYR A 180 -0.68 -8.52 6.15
C TYR A 180 0.64 -7.77 6.23
N HIS A 181 0.69 -6.80 7.13
CA HIS A 181 1.92 -6.14 7.45
C HIS A 181 2.77 -7.01 8.39
N ILE A 182 4.05 -7.19 8.05
CA ILE A 182 5.06 -7.78 8.92
C ILE A 182 5.87 -6.64 9.53
N GLY A 183 5.79 -6.45 10.84
CA GLY A 183 6.53 -5.39 11.52
C GLY A 183 6.15 -5.26 12.98
N VAL A 184 6.96 -4.49 13.71
CA VAL A 184 6.70 -4.15 15.12
C VAL A 184 6.00 -2.81 15.17
N GLY A 185 4.78 -2.77 15.69
CA GLY A 185 4.01 -1.54 15.83
C GLY A 185 2.52 -1.79 16.00
N THR A 186 1.81 -0.77 16.48
CA THR A 186 0.34 -0.79 16.61
C THR A 186 -0.37 0.01 15.51
N SER A 187 0.39 0.50 14.52
CA SER A 187 -0.08 1.34 13.42
C SER A 187 0.33 0.75 12.07
N LEU A 188 -0.55 0.92 11.09
CA LEU A 188 -0.32 0.59 9.69
C LEU A 188 0.36 1.74 8.92
N SER A 189 0.35 2.96 9.48
CA SER A 189 1.12 4.10 8.97
C SER A 189 2.52 4.10 9.59
N LEU A 190 3.43 3.36 8.97
CA LEU A 190 4.85 3.33 9.30
C LEU A 190 5.64 4.07 8.22
N SER A 191 6.92 4.37 8.48
CA SER A 191 7.85 4.93 7.48
C SER A 191 8.37 3.89 6.47
N TYR A 192 8.04 2.62 6.69
CA TYR A 192 8.38 1.50 5.81
C TYR A 192 7.18 0.58 5.64
N SER A 193 7.27 -0.33 4.67
CA SER A 193 6.27 -1.37 4.46
C SER A 193 6.96 -2.69 4.18
N GLU A 194 6.53 -3.74 4.86
CA GLU A 194 6.96 -5.11 4.65
C GLU A 194 5.74 -6.01 4.89
N GLY A 195 5.53 -7.05 4.09
CA GLY A 195 4.35 -7.88 4.32
C GLY A 195 4.13 -9.02 3.36
N VAL A 196 3.00 -9.70 3.56
CA VAL A 196 2.51 -10.78 2.71
C VAL A 196 1.19 -10.35 2.07
N LEU A 197 1.09 -10.52 0.76
CA LEU A 197 -0.11 -10.33 -0.02
C LEU A 197 -0.68 -11.69 -0.42
N LEU A 198 -1.85 -11.99 0.12
CA LEU A 198 -2.62 -13.20 -0.17
C LEU A 198 -3.59 -12.89 -1.29
N LEU A 199 -3.63 -13.79 -2.26
CA LEU A 199 -4.43 -13.69 -3.47
C LEU A 199 -5.29 -14.95 -3.59
N PRO A 200 -6.53 -14.85 -4.09
CA PRO A 200 -7.34 -16.00 -4.45
C PRO A 200 -6.63 -16.91 -5.46
N THR A 201 -6.81 -18.21 -5.33
CA THR A 201 -6.30 -19.18 -6.30
C THR A 201 -7.01 -19.03 -7.64
N GLY A 202 -6.28 -19.11 -8.76
CA GLY A 202 -6.86 -19.08 -10.10
C GLY A 202 -7.29 -17.68 -10.57
N GLN A 203 -6.83 -16.62 -9.92
CA GLN A 203 -7.03 -15.25 -10.38
C GLN A 203 -6.28 -15.02 -11.70
N ASP A 204 -6.90 -14.26 -12.61
CA ASP A 204 -6.23 -13.87 -13.86
C ASP A 204 -5.02 -12.96 -13.57
N SER A 205 -3.94 -13.18 -14.33
CA SER A 205 -2.67 -12.45 -14.24
C SER A 205 -2.81 -10.92 -14.34
N VAL A 206 -3.79 -10.40 -15.11
CA VAL A 206 -4.02 -8.94 -15.19
C VAL A 206 -4.58 -8.43 -13.88
N ARG A 207 -5.59 -9.12 -13.35
CA ARG A 207 -6.20 -8.77 -12.06
C ARG A 207 -5.18 -8.87 -10.94
N GLU A 208 -4.37 -9.92 -10.91
CA GLU A 208 -3.30 -10.07 -9.93
C GLU A 208 -2.32 -8.88 -9.98
N SER A 209 -1.86 -8.51 -11.18
CA SER A 209 -0.96 -7.36 -11.37
C SER A 209 -1.59 -6.04 -10.91
N LEU A 210 -2.89 -5.84 -11.16
CA LEU A 210 -3.62 -4.67 -10.66
C LEU A 210 -3.74 -4.66 -9.14
N VAL A 211 -4.00 -5.82 -8.52
CA VAL A 211 -4.03 -5.95 -7.07
C VAL A 211 -2.67 -5.60 -6.48
N VAL A 212 -1.58 -6.17 -7.01
CA VAL A 212 -0.21 -5.89 -6.57
C VAL A 212 0.10 -4.39 -6.69
N ALA A 213 -0.20 -3.79 -7.85
CA ALA A 213 0.01 -2.37 -8.07
C ALA A 213 -0.82 -1.51 -7.09
N SER A 214 -2.09 -1.85 -6.87
CA SER A 214 -2.96 -1.12 -5.93
C SER A 214 -2.48 -1.22 -4.49
N ALA A 215 -1.95 -2.38 -4.07
CA ALA A 215 -1.38 -2.57 -2.75
C ALA A 215 -0.14 -1.69 -2.56
N LEU A 216 0.76 -1.64 -3.55
CA LEU A 216 1.96 -0.80 -3.49
C LEU A 216 1.62 0.70 -3.43
N ALA A 217 0.63 1.14 -4.22
CA ALA A 217 0.15 2.51 -4.19
C ALA A 217 -0.45 2.87 -2.82
N MET A 218 -1.26 1.98 -2.25
CA MET A 218 -1.80 2.12 -0.89
C MET A 218 -0.67 2.25 0.14
N LEU A 219 0.29 1.31 0.14
CA LEU A 219 1.38 1.27 1.10
C LEU A 219 2.22 2.54 1.07
N ARG A 220 2.56 3.02 -0.13
CA ARG A 220 3.26 4.30 -0.28
C ARG A 220 2.46 5.45 0.31
N ARG A 221 1.17 5.51 0.02
CA ARG A 221 0.33 6.58 0.55
C ARG A 221 0.23 6.54 2.08
N LEU A 222 0.23 5.36 2.68
CA LEU A 222 0.28 5.23 4.14
C LEU A 222 1.59 5.79 4.73
N ARG A 223 2.71 5.65 4.02
CA ARG A 223 4.00 6.25 4.42
C ARG A 223 4.00 7.78 4.28
N GLU A 224 3.43 8.31 3.21
CA GLU A 224 3.26 9.76 3.04
C GLU A 224 2.41 10.37 4.17
N LEU A 225 1.32 9.68 4.55
CA LEU A 225 0.46 10.10 5.66
C LEU A 225 1.18 10.01 7.02
N HIS A 226 2.11 9.06 7.20
CA HIS A 226 2.95 8.97 8.39
C HIS A 226 3.86 10.21 8.52
N GLY A 227 4.60 10.56 7.45
CA GLY A 227 5.50 11.72 7.43
C GLY A 227 4.79 13.08 7.40
N GLY A 228 3.51 13.11 7.02
CA GLY A 228 2.71 14.33 6.94
C GLY A 228 2.35 14.96 8.28
N ASN A 229 2.45 14.23 9.39
CA ASN A 229 2.21 14.78 10.73
C ASN A 229 3.35 15.71 11.20
N ASP A 230 4.59 15.47 10.76
CA ASP A 230 5.73 16.33 11.14
C ASP A 230 5.80 17.60 10.28
N LYS A 231 5.30 17.56 9.04
CA LYS A 231 5.33 18.71 8.12
C LYS A 231 4.25 19.77 8.38
N ARG A 232 3.27 19.52 9.27
CA ARG A 232 2.29 20.54 9.70
C ARG A 232 2.80 21.49 10.80
N GLY A 233 4.02 21.30 11.31
CA GLY A 233 4.59 22.09 12.41
C GLY A 233 5.47 23.28 12.03
N THR A 234 5.96 23.38 10.79
CA THR A 234 6.97 24.41 10.42
C THR A 234 6.57 25.18 9.17
N GLY A 235 5.39 25.78 9.22
CA GLY A 235 4.86 26.67 8.18
C GLY A 235 4.49 28.06 8.68
N THR A 236 4.87 28.46 9.90
CA THR A 236 4.90 29.88 10.25
C THR A 236 6.33 30.37 10.06
N LYS A 237 6.55 31.06 8.93
CA LYS A 237 7.62 32.06 8.83
C LYS A 237 7.45 33.02 10.00
N LYS A 238 8.11 32.75 11.14
CA LYS A 238 8.43 33.78 12.12
C LYS A 238 9.35 34.74 11.39
N LYS A 239 8.76 35.75 10.75
CA LYS A 239 9.47 36.98 10.43
C LYS A 239 10.11 37.43 11.74
N SER A 240 11.43 37.32 11.81
CA SER A 240 12.22 37.96 12.85
C SER A 240 11.86 39.44 12.85
N ARG A 241 11.03 39.88 13.81
CA ARG A 241 10.82 41.28 14.15
C ARG A 241 11.70 41.58 15.37
N LEU A 242 13.02 41.50 15.18
CA LEU A 242 14.01 42.07 16.08
C LEU A 242 14.94 42.92 15.23
N GLY A 243 14.46 44.12 14.91
CA GLY A 243 15.15 45.08 14.05
C GLY A 243 14.37 46.38 13.92
N ALA A 244 13.89 46.92 15.04
CA ALA A 244 13.42 48.29 15.14
C ALA A 244 13.17 48.63 16.62
N MET A 245 14.17 49.22 17.30
CA MET A 245 14.02 50.25 18.34
C MET A 245 15.36 50.48 19.03
N LYS A 246 16.03 51.59 18.69
CA LYS A 246 16.63 52.58 19.61
C LYS A 246 17.53 53.53 18.80
N GLY A 247 16.89 54.48 18.13
CA GLY A 247 17.40 55.85 18.07
C GLY A 247 16.69 56.64 19.16
N LEU A 248 17.38 57.65 19.72
CA LEU A 248 17.04 58.49 20.88
C LEU A 248 17.63 57.99 22.21
N PHE A 249 18.85 58.42 22.52
CA PHE A 249 19.20 59.27 23.68
C PHE A 249 20.72 59.54 23.75
N GLY A 250 21.09 60.81 24.01
CA GLY A 250 22.45 61.37 24.18
C GLY A 250 22.81 62.30 23.01
N LYS A 251 22.82 63.65 23.07
CA LYS A 251 23.31 64.60 24.08
C LYS A 251 24.73 64.28 24.55
N GLU A 252 25.71 64.89 23.89
CA GLU A 252 26.53 65.99 24.44
C GLU A 252 26.84 66.99 23.33
#